data_AF-A0A968RX42-F1
#
_entry.id   AF-A0A968RX42-F1
#
_cell.length_a   1.000
_cell.length_b   1.000
_cell.length_c   1.000
_cell.angle_alpha   90.00
_cell.angle_beta   90.00
_cell.angle_gamma   90.00
#
_symmetry.space_group_name_H-M   'P 1'
#
loop_
_entity.id
_entity.type
_entity.pdbx_description
1 polymer ?
#
loop_
_entity_poly.entity_id
_entity_poly.type
_entity_poly.pdbx_seq_one_letter_code
_entity_poly.pdbx_strand_id
1 'polypeptide(L)'
;MPDLGQEGNLLGFVIGAEPYLSDFDGGNPQSFEVDVPLHLEAFYRHQLNDFIAITPGIIWLSAPNQDGSNGSTAIATFRTTFKF
;
A
#
# COMPACT_ATOMS: atom_id res chain seq x y z
N MET A 1 13.43 -12.96 14.92
CA MET A 1 12.51 -12.55 13.84
C MET A 1 13.17 -12.95 12.52
N PRO A 2 12.46 -13.18 11.41
CA PRO A 2 13.11 -13.67 10.20
C PRO A 2 13.87 -12.52 9.54
N ASP A 3 15.20 -12.60 9.58
CA ASP A 3 16.12 -11.63 8.99
C ASP A 3 16.60 -12.14 7.63
N LEU A 4 16.25 -11.43 6.57
CA LEU A 4 16.75 -11.73 5.22
C LEU A 4 18.19 -11.23 5.08
N GLY A 5 19.14 -12.09 5.43
CA GLY A 5 20.56 -11.93 5.18
C GLY A 5 21.38 -11.16 6.24
N GLN A 6 20.76 -10.22 6.97
CA GLN A 6 21.39 -9.46 8.07
C GLN A 6 20.36 -9.08 9.14
N GLU A 7 20.77 -9.09 10.42
CA GLU A 7 19.94 -8.77 11.58
C GLU A 7 19.30 -7.36 11.45
N GLY A 8 17.98 -7.29 11.48
CA GLY A 8 17.18 -6.05 11.33
C GLY A 8 16.57 -5.81 9.94
N ASN A 9 17.06 -6.47 8.88
CA ASN A 9 16.57 -6.27 7.52
C ASN A 9 15.27 -7.05 7.25
N LEU A 10 14.23 -6.34 6.78
CA LEU A 10 12.90 -6.91 6.55
C LEU A 10 12.36 -6.48 5.18
N LEU A 11 12.06 -7.46 4.33
CA LEU A 11 11.24 -7.24 3.15
C LEU A 11 9.77 -7.53 3.50
N GLY A 12 8.88 -6.59 3.19
CA GLY A 12 7.45 -6.74 3.38
C GLY A 12 6.66 -6.37 2.13
N PHE A 13 5.53 -7.03 1.96
CA PHE A 13 4.54 -6.71 0.94
C PHE A 13 3.15 -6.81 1.55
N VAL A 14 2.26 -5.93 1.15
CA VAL A 14 0.85 -5.89 1.55
C VAL A 14 0.03 -5.87 0.28
N ILE A 15 -0.98 -6.74 0.20
CA ILE A 15 -1.92 -6.78 -0.90
C ILE A 15 -3.31 -6.78 -0.27
N GLY A 16 -4.15 -5.85 -0.69
CA GLY A 16 -5.52 -5.73 -0.20
C GLY A 16 -6.39 -4.96 -1.19
N ALA A 17 -7.66 -4.84 -0.85
CA ALA A 17 -8.56 -3.92 -1.52
C ALA A 17 -9.03 -2.89 -0.49
N GLU A 18 -9.05 -1.62 -0.87
CA GLU A 18 -9.65 -0.57 -0.03
C GLU A 18 -11.18 -0.78 0.04
N PRO A 19 -11.87 -0.33 1.10
CA PRO A 19 -13.32 -0.42 1.14
C PRO A 19 -13.94 0.26 -0.06
N TYR A 20 -14.78 -0.47 -0.80
CA TYR A 20 -15.44 0.00 -2.01
C TYR A 20 -16.92 -0.36 -1.95
N LEU A 21 -17.75 0.53 -2.48
CA LEU A 21 -19.18 0.31 -2.64
C LEU A 21 -19.42 -0.76 -3.69
N SER A 22 -19.78 -1.96 -3.24
CA SER A 22 -20.11 -3.10 -4.12
C SER A 22 -21.60 -3.15 -4.47
N ASP A 23 -22.46 -2.63 -3.59
CA ASP A 23 -23.92 -2.65 -3.76
C ASP A 23 -24.56 -1.49 -2.98
N PHE A 24 -25.64 -0.91 -3.52
CA PHE A 24 -26.37 0.20 -2.91
C PHE A 24 -27.89 -0.02 -3.03
N ASP A 25 -28.53 -0.36 -1.92
CA ASP A 25 -29.98 -0.63 -1.84
C ASP A 25 -30.70 0.50 -1.09
N GLY A 26 -30.76 1.69 -1.71
CA GLY A 26 -31.18 2.93 -1.03
C GLY A 26 -32.12 3.86 -1.82
N GLY A 27 -32.72 3.42 -2.93
CA GLY A 27 -33.64 4.25 -3.73
C GLY A 27 -33.46 4.08 -5.23
N ASN A 28 -33.59 5.17 -6.02
CA ASN A 28 -33.41 5.17 -7.47
C ASN A 28 -31.91 5.06 -7.82
N PRO A 29 -31.37 3.87 -8.16
CA PRO A 29 -29.94 3.71 -8.32
C PRO A 29 -29.53 4.39 -9.62
N GLN A 30 -28.61 5.35 -9.55
CA GLN A 30 -27.81 5.69 -10.72
C GLN A 30 -26.89 4.50 -10.99
N SER A 31 -26.80 4.04 -12.23
CA SER A 31 -25.84 2.99 -12.60
C SER A 31 -24.43 3.45 -12.22
N PHE A 32 -23.76 2.69 -11.37
CA PHE A 32 -22.35 2.89 -11.02
C PHE A 32 -21.57 1.64 -11.41
N GLU A 33 -20.34 1.83 -11.90
CA GLU A 33 -19.43 0.74 -12.22
C GLU A 33 -18.68 0.34 -10.94
N VAL A 34 -18.57 -0.97 -10.69
CA VAL A 34 -17.87 -1.47 -9.49
C VAL A 34 -16.41 -1.68 -9.86
N ASP A 35 -15.62 -0.64 -9.66
CA ASP A 35 -14.16 -0.73 -9.80
C ASP A 35 -13.53 -1.12 -8.46
N VAL A 36 -12.80 -2.24 -8.47
CA VAL A 36 -12.13 -2.78 -7.27
C VAL A 36 -10.83 -2.00 -7.03
N PRO A 37 -10.70 -1.26 -5.91
CA PRO A 37 -9.49 -0.51 -5.61
C PRO A 37 -8.43 -1.43 -5.02
N LEU A 38 -7.63 -2.09 -5.87
CA LEU A 38 -6.51 -2.91 -5.42
C LEU A 38 -5.40 -2.02 -4.88
N HIS A 39 -4.94 -2.38 -3.68
CA HIS A 39 -3.85 -1.76 -2.96
C HIS A 39 -2.71 -2.77 -2.85
N LEU A 40 -1.60 -2.47 -3.51
CA LEU A 40 -0.35 -3.22 -3.39
C LEU A 40 0.73 -2.32 -2.80
N GLU A 41 1.29 -2.70 -1.66
CA GLU A 41 2.43 -2.05 -1.05
C GLU A 41 3.61 -3.02 -1.01
N ALA A 42 4.79 -2.52 -1.36
CA ALA A 42 6.05 -3.22 -1.16
C ALA A 42 7.01 -2.30 -0.44
N PHE A 43 7.68 -2.79 0.60
CA PHE A 43 8.66 -2.01 1.36
C PHE A 43 9.82 -2.87 1.80
N TYR A 44 11.00 -2.26 1.90
CA TYR A 44 12.20 -2.93 2.37
C TYR A 44 12.85 -2.11 3.47
N ARG A 45 12.88 -2.65 4.70
CA ARG A 45 13.62 -2.07 5.80
C ARG A 45 15.07 -2.54 5.73
N HIS A 46 15.97 -1.59 5.53
CA HIS A 46 17.41 -1.74 5.63
C HIS A 46 17.91 -1.11 6.94
N GLN A 47 18.39 -1.94 7.87
CA GLN A 47 19.01 -1.54 9.12
C GLN A 47 20.47 -1.15 8.83
N LEU A 48 20.79 0.16 8.94
CA LEU A 48 22.17 0.62 8.74
C LEU A 48 23.03 0.37 9.98
N ASN A 49 22.45 0.53 11.16
CA ASN A 49 23.03 0.23 12.46
C ASN A 49 21.91 0.08 13.51
N ASP A 50 22.24 -0.20 14.76
CA ASP A 50 21.24 -0.42 15.84
C ASP A 50 20.34 0.81 16.11
N PHE A 51 20.78 1.99 15.69
CA PHE A 51 20.12 3.27 15.94
C PHE A 51 19.37 3.82 14.73
N ILE A 52 19.70 3.39 13.50
CA ILE A 52 19.21 3.98 12.25
C ILE A 52 18.77 2.87 11.31
N ALA A 53 17.52 2.95 10.88
CA ALA A 53 16.98 2.12 9.81
C ALA A 53 16.34 2.99 8.72
N ILE A 54 16.46 2.56 7.47
CA ILE A 54 15.85 3.19 6.30
C ILE A 54 14.87 2.19 5.70
N THR A 55 13.68 2.64 5.32
CA THR A 55 12.62 1.83 4.72
C THR A 55 12.07 2.53 3.48
N PRO A 56 12.68 2.34 2.30
CA PRO A 56 12.01 2.65 1.03
C PRO A 56 10.78 1.76 0.83
N GLY A 57 9.75 2.31 0.20
CA GLY A 57 8.57 1.56 -0.21
C GLY A 57 7.88 2.18 -1.41
N ILE A 58 7.01 1.39 -2.03
CA ILE A 58 6.15 1.79 -3.14
C ILE A 58 4.75 1.29 -2.82
N ILE A 59 3.77 2.16 -2.98
CA ILE A 59 2.35 1.85 -2.89
C ILE A 59 1.76 2.05 -4.28
N TRP A 60 1.01 1.06 -4.75
CA TRP A 60 0.25 1.09 -5.98
C TRP A 60 -1.22 0.94 -5.65
N LEU A 61 -2.03 1.87 -6.17
CA LEU A 61 -3.47 1.89 -6.03
C LEU A 61 -4.10 1.88 -7.43
N SER A 62 -4.83 0.81 -7.78
CA SER A 62 -5.65 0.80 -8.99
C SER A 62 -7.01 1.43 -8.70
N ALA A 63 -7.54 2.24 -9.63
CA ALA A 63 -8.87 2.87 -9.49
C ALA A 63 -9.06 3.68 -8.18
N PRO A 64 -8.21 4.70 -7.92
CA PRO A 64 -8.43 5.58 -6.77
C PRO A 64 -9.84 6.20 -6.87
N ASN A 65 -10.58 6.19 -5.76
CA ASN A 65 -11.97 6.67 -5.67
C ASN A 65 -13.02 5.81 -6.42
N GLN A 66 -12.79 4.50 -6.61
CA GLN A 66 -13.72 3.59 -7.30
C GLN A 66 -14.09 4.04 -8.72
N ASP A 67 -13.13 4.62 -9.41
CA ASP A 67 -13.31 5.05 -10.78
C ASP A 67 -12.16 4.46 -11.60
N GLY A 68 -12.48 3.43 -12.38
CA GLY A 68 -11.57 2.72 -13.28
C GLY A 68 -11.13 3.59 -14.46
N SER A 69 -11.76 4.76 -14.65
CA SER A 69 -11.29 5.79 -15.57
C SER A 69 -10.19 6.69 -14.97
N ASN A 70 -10.04 6.70 -13.64
CA ASN A 70 -8.88 7.30 -13.00
C ASN A 70 -7.68 6.37 -13.12
N GLY A 71 -6.64 6.86 -13.80
CA GLY A 71 -5.38 6.14 -13.96
C GLY A 71 -4.82 5.65 -12.62
N SER A 72 -4.22 4.46 -12.63
CA SER A 72 -3.54 3.89 -11.46
C SER A 72 -2.58 4.90 -10.83
N THR A 73 -2.64 5.05 -9.52
CA THR A 73 -1.75 5.95 -8.76
C THR A 73 -0.61 5.14 -8.15
N ALA A 74 0.61 5.63 -8.32
CA ALA A 74 1.80 5.08 -7.66
C ALA A 74 2.38 6.13 -6.70
N ILE A 75 2.67 5.72 -5.47
CA ILE A 75 3.23 6.56 -4.41
C ILE A 75 4.56 5.96 -3.98
N ALA A 76 5.64 6.72 -4.13
CA ALA A 76 6.94 6.35 -3.57
C ALA A 76 7.04 6.85 -2.13
N THR A 77 7.48 5.99 -1.22
CA THR A 77 7.66 6.32 0.19
C THR A 77 9.11 6.10 0.63
N PHE A 78 9.57 6.94 1.54
CA PHE A 78 10.89 6.83 2.14
C PHE A 78 10.79 7.14 3.63
N ARG A 79 11.02 6.14 4.48
CA ARG A 79 10.92 6.26 5.94
C ARG A 79 12.26 6.04 6.59
N THR A 80 12.68 6.96 7.45
CA THR A 80 13.88 6.80 8.28
C THR A 80 13.47 6.68 9.74
N THR A 81 13.98 5.65 10.44
CA THR A 81 13.69 5.39 11.85
C THR A 81 14.96 5.57 12.67
N PHE A 82 14.87 6.40 13.70
CA PHE A 82 15.93 6.63 14.67
C PHE A 82 15.50 6.02 16.02
N LYS A 83 16.35 5.20 16.62
CA LYS A 83 16.20 4.68 17.99
C LYS A 83 17.23 5.38 18.87
N PHE A 84 16.80 5.80 20.05
CA PHE A 84 17.59 6.51 21.06
C PHE A 84 17.31 5.94 22.45
#